data_AF-A0A7J6Q3H4-F1
#
_entry.id   AF-A0A7J6Q3H4-F1
#
_cell.length_a   1.000
_cell.length_b   1.000
_cell.length_c   1.000
_cell.angle_alpha   90.00
_cell.angle_beta   90.00
_cell.angle_gamma   90.00
#
_symmetry.space_group_name_H-M   'P 1'
#
loop_
_entity.id
_entity.type
_entity.pdbx_description
1 polymer ?
#
loop_
_entity_poly.entity_id
_entity_poly.type
_entity_poly.pdbx_seq_one_letter_code
_entity_poly.pdbx_strand_id
1 'polypeptide(L)'
;METALLQSMMEGTAHLISNKVGLSDPQCLHETCRLIGRINTSSQFKELKQVPSFEMWLEQVYGFTIDAIKNWQILPNSKHYLLQFWAQLVMPIMNDKDKTPGFHTKLEDYIYTITV
;
A
#
# COMPACT_ATOMS: atom_id res chain seq x y z
N MET A 1 -20.54 5.26 -1.16
CA MET A 1 -20.66 3.87 -0.64
C MET A 1 -19.36 3.10 -0.87
N GLU A 2 -18.74 3.24 -2.05
CA GLU A 2 -17.46 2.61 -2.39
C GLU A 2 -16.24 3.21 -1.63
N THR A 3 -16.22 4.52 -1.40
CA THR A 3 -15.17 5.24 -0.66
C THR A 3 -15.07 4.83 0.81
N ALA A 4 -16.22 4.70 1.49
CA ALA A 4 -16.27 4.29 2.90
C ALA A 4 -15.75 2.86 3.13
N LEU A 5 -16.00 1.96 2.17
CA LEU A 5 -15.45 0.60 2.23
C LEU A 5 -13.92 0.62 2.11
N LEU A 6 -13.37 1.38 1.14
CA LEU A 6 -11.93 1.50 0.98
C LEU A 6 -11.25 2.13 2.19
N GLN A 7 -11.85 3.17 2.78
CA GLN A 7 -11.35 3.76 4.02
C GLN A 7 -11.33 2.74 5.16
N SER A 8 -12.41 1.96 5.32
CA SER A 8 -12.44 0.89 6.34
C SER A 8 -11.38 -0.20 6.08
N MET A 9 -11.12 -0.56 4.82
CA MET A 9 -10.05 -1.50 4.46
C MET A 9 -8.65 -0.93 4.73
N MET A 10 -8.44 0.35 4.46
CA MET A 10 -7.19 1.05 4.79
C MET A 10 -6.97 1.08 6.30
N GLU A 11 -7.98 1.45 7.08
CA GLU A 11 -7.92 1.48 8.54
C GLU A 11 -7.65 0.09 9.14
N GLY A 12 -8.35 -0.94 8.63
CA GLY A 12 -8.14 -2.32 9.05
C GLY A 12 -6.73 -2.80 8.77
N THR A 13 -6.22 -2.58 7.56
CA THR A 13 -4.84 -2.96 7.19
C THR A 13 -3.79 -2.12 7.93
N ALA A 14 -4.03 -0.84 8.15
CA ALA A 14 -3.19 0.02 8.99
C ALA A 14 -3.06 -0.53 10.41
N HIS A 15 -4.17 -0.97 11.00
CA HIS A 15 -4.21 -1.56 12.33
C HIS A 15 -3.42 -2.87 12.40
N LEU A 16 -3.58 -3.76 11.41
CA LEU A 16 -2.84 -5.02 11.32
C LEU A 16 -1.33 -4.78 11.25
N ILE A 17 -0.90 -3.86 10.38
CA ILE A 17 0.52 -3.51 10.19
C ILE A 17 1.10 -2.88 11.46
N SER A 18 0.45 -1.85 11.99
CA SER A 18 0.97 -1.07 13.13
C SER A 18 1.13 -1.91 14.39
N ASN A 19 0.19 -2.81 14.66
CA ASN A 19 0.19 -3.65 15.86
C ASN A 19 0.79 -5.03 15.63
N LYS A 20 1.29 -5.31 14.40
CA LYS A 20 1.84 -6.61 13.98
C LYS A 20 0.90 -7.79 14.27
N VAL A 21 -0.41 -7.57 14.14
CA VAL A 21 -1.43 -8.57 14.49
C VAL A 21 -1.35 -9.74 13.50
N GLY A 22 -1.00 -10.92 14.01
CA GLY A 22 -0.92 -12.15 13.20
C GLY A 22 0.21 -12.17 12.18
N LEU A 23 1.07 -11.15 12.08
CA LEU A 23 2.12 -11.09 11.04
C LEU A 23 3.26 -12.10 11.25
N SER A 24 3.36 -12.70 12.44
CA SER A 24 4.28 -13.81 12.72
C SER A 24 3.79 -15.15 12.17
N ASP A 25 2.49 -15.27 11.91
CA ASP A 25 1.91 -16.46 11.29
C ASP A 25 1.96 -16.32 9.75
N PRO A 26 2.58 -17.26 9.02
CA PRO A 26 2.73 -17.14 7.56
C PRO A 26 1.40 -17.04 6.80
N GLN A 27 0.33 -17.67 7.29
CA GLN A 27 -0.98 -17.64 6.64
C GLN A 27 -1.67 -16.30 6.86
N CYS A 28 -1.65 -15.77 8.09
CA CYS A 28 -2.15 -14.42 8.38
C CYS A 28 -1.36 -13.34 7.64
N LEU A 29 -0.04 -13.50 7.53
CA LEU A 29 0.81 -12.62 6.73
C LEU A 29 0.44 -12.67 5.24
N HIS A 30 0.20 -13.87 4.69
CA HIS A 30 -0.28 -14.05 3.31
C HIS A 30 -1.60 -13.32 3.06
N GLU A 31 -2.60 -13.53 3.92
CA GLU A 31 -3.90 -12.85 3.78
C GLU A 31 -3.77 -11.33 3.94
N THR A 32 -2.88 -10.85 4.80
CA THR A 32 -2.61 -9.40 4.92
C THR A 32 -2.07 -8.83 3.61
N CYS A 33 -1.06 -9.47 3.00
CA CYS A 33 -0.56 -9.07 1.68
C CYS A 33 -1.67 -9.08 0.61
N ARG A 34 -2.51 -10.11 0.63
CA ARG A 34 -3.64 -10.28 -0.29
C ARG A 34 -4.71 -9.20 -0.12
N LEU A 35 -5.00 -8.79 1.11
CA LEU A 35 -5.90 -7.69 1.41
C LEU A 35 -5.35 -6.37 0.86
N ILE A 36 -4.08 -6.06 1.12
CA ILE A 36 -3.41 -4.86 0.59
C ILE A 36 -3.47 -4.82 -0.94
N GLY A 37 -3.13 -5.93 -1.61
CA GLY A 37 -3.18 -6.03 -3.08
C GLY A 37 -4.56 -5.88 -3.71
N ARG A 38 -5.64 -5.99 -2.90
CA ARG A 38 -7.03 -5.78 -3.34
C ARG A 38 -7.52 -4.35 -3.17
N ILE A 39 -6.84 -3.55 -2.35
CA ILE A 39 -7.21 -2.15 -2.14
C ILE A 39 -6.84 -1.38 -3.41
N ASN A 40 -7.85 -1.16 -4.27
CA ASN A 40 -7.67 -0.41 -5.50
C ASN A 40 -7.73 1.09 -5.24
N THR A 41 -6.56 1.69 -5.05
CA THR A 41 -6.40 3.13 -4.84
C THR A 41 -6.39 3.93 -6.13
N SER A 42 -6.31 3.28 -7.30
CA SER A 42 -6.07 3.94 -8.57
C SER A 42 -7.26 4.78 -9.07
N SER A 43 -8.49 4.26 -8.95
CA SER A 43 -9.70 4.94 -9.42
C SER A 43 -10.08 6.14 -8.55
N GLN A 44 -9.76 6.08 -7.26
CA GLN A 44 -10.10 7.10 -6.27
C GLN A 44 -8.89 7.92 -5.81
N PHE A 45 -7.75 7.83 -6.51
CA PHE A 45 -6.49 8.46 -6.11
C PHE A 45 -6.63 9.97 -5.82
N LYS A 46 -7.41 10.69 -6.65
CA LYS A 46 -7.67 12.14 -6.48
C LYS A 46 -8.40 12.48 -5.17
N GLU A 47 -9.29 11.60 -4.73
CA GLU A 47 -10.04 11.77 -3.49
C GLU A 47 -9.17 11.32 -2.31
N LEU A 48 -8.50 10.18 -2.45
CA LEU A 48 -7.63 9.61 -1.43
C LEU A 48 -6.44 10.52 -1.08
N LYS A 49 -5.83 11.21 -2.05
CA LYS A 49 -4.74 12.15 -1.79
C LYS A 49 -5.15 13.35 -0.93
N GLN A 50 -6.45 13.65 -0.83
CA GLN A 50 -6.98 14.72 0.04
C GLN A 50 -7.22 14.22 1.47
N VAL A 51 -7.17 12.91 1.70
CA VAL A 51 -7.38 12.30 3.00
C VAL A 51 -6.03 12.18 3.72
N PRO A 52 -5.80 12.89 4.84
CA PRO A 52 -4.50 12.85 5.52
C PRO A 52 -4.08 11.45 5.98
N SER A 53 -5.04 10.60 6.33
CA SER A 53 -4.75 9.21 6.72
C SER A 53 -4.26 8.34 5.57
N PHE A 54 -4.48 8.73 4.31
CA PHE A 54 -3.99 7.99 3.15
C PHE A 54 -2.47 8.05 3.03
N GLU A 55 -1.86 9.23 3.21
CA GLU A 55 -0.40 9.37 3.17
C GLU A 55 0.28 8.58 4.29
N MET A 56 -0.26 8.69 5.51
CA MET A 56 0.23 7.92 6.67
C MET A 56 0.13 6.41 6.43
N TRP A 57 -1.00 5.96 5.90
CA TRP A 57 -1.22 4.56 5.57
C TRP A 57 -0.27 4.07 4.47
N LEU A 58 -0.05 4.88 3.41
CA LEU A 58 0.91 4.55 2.35
C LEU A 58 2.33 4.36 2.87
N GLU A 59 2.77 5.19 3.82
CA GLU A 59 4.07 5.05 4.49
C GLU A 59 4.17 3.76 5.31
N GLN A 60 3.10 3.36 5.99
CA GLN A 60 3.04 2.09 6.71
C GLN A 60 3.12 0.89 5.75
N VAL A 61 2.36 0.93 4.65
CA VAL A 61 2.38 -0.11 3.61
C VAL A 61 3.76 -0.16 2.95
N TYR A 62 4.42 0.98 2.74
CA TYR A 62 5.78 1.05 2.21
C TYR A 62 6.78 0.36 3.14
N GLY A 63 6.81 0.74 4.42
CA GLY A 63 7.69 0.11 5.41
C GLY A 63 7.47 -1.40 5.51
N PHE A 64 6.20 -1.81 5.59
CA PHE A 64 5.82 -3.23 5.55
C PHE A 64 6.30 -3.94 4.29
N THR A 65 6.16 -3.32 3.12
CA THR A 65 6.58 -3.89 1.83
C THR A 65 8.11 -4.08 1.79
N ILE A 66 8.88 -3.10 2.26
CA ILE A 66 10.33 -3.20 2.32
C ILE A 66 10.79 -4.31 3.26
N ASP A 67 10.18 -4.43 4.45
CA ASP A 67 10.50 -5.48 5.41
C ASP A 67 10.14 -6.87 4.88
N ALA A 68 8.99 -6.99 4.21
CA ALA A 68 8.53 -8.19 3.52
C ALA A 68 9.49 -8.62 2.40
N ILE A 69 9.97 -7.67 1.60
CA ILE A 69 10.96 -7.89 0.55
C ILE A 69 12.31 -8.32 1.15
N LYS A 70 12.81 -7.64 2.20
CA LYS A 70 14.08 -8.01 2.83
C LYS A 70 14.08 -9.43 3.41
N ASN A 71 12.95 -9.88 3.95
CA ASN A 71 12.80 -11.20 4.58
C ASN A 71 12.06 -12.19 3.65
N TRP A 72 12.50 -12.23 2.39
CA TRP A 72 11.81 -12.89 1.27
C TRP A 72 11.55 -14.39 1.45
N GLN A 73 12.35 -15.11 2.24
CA GLN A 73 12.18 -16.55 2.45
C GLN A 73 10.89 -16.92 3.20
N ILE A 74 10.28 -15.96 3.90
CA ILE A 74 9.09 -16.16 4.74
C ILE A 74 7.79 -15.97 3.94
N LEU A 75 7.87 -15.53 2.67
CA LEU A 75 6.71 -15.19 1.83
C LEU A 75 6.62 -16.01 0.54
N PRO A 76 6.32 -17.33 0.60
CA PRO A 76 6.03 -18.09 -0.61
C PRO A 76 4.67 -17.64 -1.17
N ASN A 77 4.68 -17.06 -2.38
CA ASN A 77 3.52 -16.66 -3.21
C ASN A 77 2.73 -15.39 -2.82
N SER A 78 3.04 -14.72 -1.72
CA SER A 78 2.29 -13.50 -1.30
C SER A 78 2.81 -12.19 -1.92
N LYS A 79 4.06 -12.19 -2.40
CA LYS A 79 4.78 -10.99 -2.88
C LYS A 79 4.09 -10.23 -4.01
N HIS A 80 3.43 -10.98 -4.91
CA HIS A 80 2.83 -10.40 -6.10
C HIS A 80 1.69 -9.45 -5.75
N TYR A 81 1.02 -9.63 -4.61
CA TYR A 81 -0.02 -8.72 -4.16
C TYR A 81 0.52 -7.34 -3.78
N LEU A 82 1.67 -7.29 -3.10
CA LEU A 82 2.31 -6.01 -2.75
C LEU A 82 2.83 -5.31 -4.01
N LEU A 83 3.51 -6.04 -4.89
CA LEU A 83 3.99 -5.48 -6.17
C LEU A 83 2.83 -4.99 -7.04
N GLN A 84 1.72 -5.73 -7.08
CA GLN A 84 0.51 -5.32 -7.80
C GLN A 84 -0.07 -4.03 -7.24
N PHE A 85 -0.15 -3.88 -5.91
CA PHE A 85 -0.61 -2.65 -5.27
C PHE A 85 0.23 -1.45 -5.72
N TRP A 86 1.56 -1.55 -5.65
CA TRP A 86 2.45 -0.47 -6.06
C TRP A 86 2.38 -0.18 -7.57
N ALA A 87 2.26 -1.22 -8.40
CA ALA A 87 2.08 -1.07 -9.84
C ALA A 87 0.79 -0.31 -10.20
N GLN A 88 -0.28 -0.50 -9.43
CA GLN A 88 -1.56 0.21 -9.64
C GLN A 88 -1.47 1.71 -9.34
N LEU A 89 -0.51 2.14 -8.52
CA LEU A 89 -0.30 3.55 -8.19
C LEU A 89 0.52 4.33 -9.23
N VAL A 90 1.29 3.63 -10.07
CA VAL A 90 2.15 4.24 -11.10
C VAL A 90 1.36 5.13 -12.06
N MET A 91 0.31 4.59 -12.67
CA MET A 91 -0.50 5.32 -13.66
C MET A 91 -1.22 6.54 -13.07
N PRO A 92 -1.89 6.45 -11.91
CA PRO A 92 -2.49 7.60 -11.24
C PRO A 92 -1.50 8.74 -10.97
N ILE A 93 -0.31 8.43 -10.46
CA ILE A 93 0.72 9.43 -10.14
C ILE A 93 1.24 10.10 -11.41
N MET A 94 1.54 9.32 -12.46
CA MET A 94 1.99 9.86 -13.74
C MET A 94 0.96 10.80 -14.38
N ASN A 95 -0.33 10.51 -14.19
CA ASN A 95 -1.43 11.28 -14.78
C ASN A 95 -1.98 12.38 -13.86
N ASP A 96 -1.48 12.51 -12.63
CA ASP A 96 -1.93 13.56 -11.73
C ASP A 96 -1.39 14.93 -12.16
N LYS A 97 -2.31 15.80 -12.57
CA LYS A 97 -2.00 17.17 -13.01
C LYS A 97 -1.81 18.12 -11.83
N ASP A 98 -2.32 17.75 -10.66
CA ASP A 98 -2.27 18.54 -9.45
C ASP A 98 -1.26 17.91 -8.49
N LYS A 99 0.02 18.02 -8.90
CA LYS A 99 1.15 17.47 -8.16
C LYS A 99 1.33 18.24 -6.87
N THR A 100 0.78 17.71 -5.78
CA THR A 100 1.08 18.21 -4.43
C THR A 100 2.59 18.06 -4.19
N PRO A 101 3.34 19.17 -4.07
CA PRO A 101 4.79 19.11 -3.89
C PRO A 101 5.14 18.36 -2.59
N GLY A 102 6.16 17.50 -2.61
CA GLY A 102 6.53 16.65 -1.49
C GLY A 102 5.85 15.27 -1.51
N PHE A 103 4.51 15.21 -1.51
CA PHE A 103 3.78 13.94 -1.55
C PHE A 103 4.10 13.13 -2.81
N HIS A 104 4.11 13.78 -3.98
CA HIS A 104 4.44 13.12 -5.24
C HIS A 104 5.88 12.62 -5.28
N THR A 105 6.83 13.43 -4.83
CA THR A 105 8.25 13.04 -4.77
C THR A 105 8.44 11.82 -3.86
N LYS A 106 7.82 11.82 -2.68
CA LYS A 106 7.87 10.68 -1.74
C LYS A 106 7.30 9.40 -2.36
N LEU A 107 6.17 9.50 -3.07
CA LEU A 107 5.56 8.36 -3.74
C LEU A 107 6.37 7.85 -4.94
N GLU A 108 6.96 8.76 -5.72
CA GLU A 108 7.88 8.41 -6.81
C GLU A 108 9.10 7.64 -6.25
N ASP A 109 9.65 8.08 -5.12
CA ASP A 109 10.75 7.38 -4.42
C ASP A 109 10.32 5.99 -3.92
N TYR A 110 9.12 5.84 -3.37
CA TYR A 110 8.58 4.54 -2.94
C TYR A 110 8.48 3.57 -4.11
N ILE A 111 7.88 4.01 -5.22
CA ILE A 111 7.71 3.19 -6.42
C ILE A 111 9.07 2.80 -6.99
N TYR A 112 9.99 3.75 -7.11
CA TYR A 112 11.35 3.48 -7.58
C TYR A 112 12.03 2.41 -6.73
N THR A 113 11.99 2.56 -5.40
CA THR A 113 12.65 1.62 -4.46
C THR A 113 12.05 0.20 -4.49
N ILE A 114 10.75 0.07 -4.78
CA ILE A 114 10.06 -1.23 -4.78
C ILE A 114 10.16 -1.93 -6.14
N THR A 115 10.26 -1.16 -7.23
CA THR A 115 10.19 -1.70 -8.60
C THR A 115 11.56 -1.88 -9.27
N VAL A 116 12.63 -1.28 -8.74
CA VAL A 116 14.00 -1.31 -9.26
C VAL A 116 14.92 -2.04 -8.30
#